data_AF-A0A6L9J0Q3-F1
#
_entry.id   AF-A0A6L9J0Q3-F1
#
_cell.length_a   1.000
_cell.length_b   1.000
_cell.length_c   1.000
_cell.angle_alpha   90.00
_cell.angle_beta   90.00
_cell.angle_gamma   90.00
#
_symmetry.space_group_name_H-M   'P 1'
#
loop_
_entity.id
_entity.type
_entity.pdbx_description
1 polymer ?
#
loop_
_entity_poly.entity_id
_entity_poly.type
_entity_poly.pdbx_seq_one_letter_code
_entity_poly.pdbx_strand_id
1 'polypeptide(L)' 'MNGELPTRVWLSGMEVDLVKWLPNAMVYTRLGSQETVASLNRSTVARLLEDGTLQIEGYRPDWVHDLQRDTNSPA' A
#
# COMPACT_ATOMS: atom_id res chain seq x y z
N MET A 1 2.31 -21.00 14.33
CA MET A 1 1.62 -19.70 14.51
C MET A 1 1.91 -18.90 13.26
N ASN A 2 0.96 -18.77 12.34
CA ASN A 2 1.11 -17.89 11.18
C ASN A 2 0.90 -16.47 11.70
N GLY A 3 1.99 -15.83 12.14
CA GLY A 3 1.98 -14.44 12.53
C GLY A 3 1.75 -13.61 11.27
N GLU A 4 0.48 -13.31 10.98
CA GLU A 4 0.16 -12.22 10.06
C GLU A 4 0.79 -10.97 10.67
N LEU A 5 1.92 -10.57 10.11
CA LEU A 5 2.58 -9.32 10.47
C LEU A 5 1.54 -8.21 10.25
N PRO A 6 1.14 -7.47 11.30
CA PRO A 6 0.11 -6.46 11.17
C PRO A 6 0.57 -5.44 10.12
N THR A 7 -0.21 -5.30 9.05
CA THR A 7 0.05 -4.30 8.02
C THR A 7 -0.81 -3.08 8.31
N ARG A 8 -0.18 -1.93 8.42
CA ARG A 8 -0.87 -0.63 8.55
C ARG A 8 -0.55 0.21 7.34
N VAL A 9 -1.57 0.85 6.77
CA VAL A 9 -1.43 1.66 5.57
C VAL A 9 -2.09 3.00 5.80
N TRP A 10 -1.39 4.06 5.44
CA TRP A 10 -1.92 5.42 5.44
C TRP A 10 -1.95 5.95 4.01
N LEU A 11 -3.09 6.53 3.65
CA LEU A 11 -3.29 7.24 2.39
C LEU A 11 -3.59 8.70 2.69
N SER A 12 -2.73 9.60 2.20
CA SER A 12 -2.79 11.04 2.47
C SER A 12 -2.83 11.35 3.97
N GLY A 13 -2.04 10.60 4.75
CA GLY A 13 -1.94 10.72 6.22
C GLY A 13 -3.09 10.10 7.01
N MET A 14 -4.07 9.48 6.35
CA MET A 14 -5.20 8.81 7.01
C MET A 14 -5.05 7.29 6.93
N GLU A 15 -5.12 6.63 8.08
CA GLU A 15 -5.06 5.17 8.13
C GLU A 15 -6.31 4.57 7.46
N VAL A 16 -6.10 3.52 6.67
CA VAL A 16 -7.18 2.72 6.06
C VAL A 16 -7.51 1.54 6.97
N ASP A 17 -8.77 1.14 7.02
CA ASP A 17 -9.25 0.15 7.98
C ASP A 17 -8.84 -1.28 7.61
N LEU A 18 -8.87 -1.60 6.31
CA LEU A 18 -8.54 -2.92 5.80
C LEU A 18 -7.66 -2.79 4.56
N VAL A 19 -6.71 -3.71 4.45
CA VAL A 19 -5.82 -3.83 3.30
C VAL A 19 -5.74 -5.28 2.87
N LYS A 20 -5.87 -5.51 1.56
CA LYS A 20 -5.60 -6.78 0.93
C LYS A 20 -4.58 -6.59 -0.19
N TRP A 21 -3.47 -7.32 -0.06
CA TRP A 21 -2.45 -7.40 -1.10
C TRP A 21 -2.86 -8.44 -2.14
N LEU A 22 -2.95 -8.01 -3.39
CA LEU A 22 -3.11 -8.88 -4.54
C LEU A 22 -1.78 -8.92 -5.31
N PRO A 23 -1.58 -9.91 -6.20
CA PRO A 23 -0.38 -9.95 -7.02
C PRO A 23 -0.17 -8.66 -7.81
N ASN A 24 -1.23 -8.03 -8.34
CA ASN A 24 -1.12 -6.86 -9.23
C ASN A 24 -1.68 -5.55 -8.65
N ALA A 25 -2.18 -5.56 -7.41
CA ALA A 25 -2.87 -4.42 -6.83
C ALA A 25 -2.84 -4.45 -5.30
N MET A 26 -3.11 -3.29 -4.72
CA MET A 26 -3.52 -3.14 -3.33
C MET A 26 -5.00 -2.77 -3.31
N VAL A 27 -5.81 -3.54 -2.59
CA VAL A 27 -7.21 -3.20 -2.32
C VAL A 27 -7.30 -2.72 -0.89
N TYR A 28 -8.01 -1.61 -0.66
CA TYR A 28 -8.24 -1.11 0.69
C TYR A 28 -9.70 -0.69 0.89
N THR A 29 -10.11 -0.75 2.15
CA THR A 29 -11.38 -0.20 2.61
C THR A 29 -11.09 0.95 3.55
N ARG A 30 -11.90 2.01 3.42
CA ARG A 30 -11.94 3.11 4.36
C ARG A 30 -13.37 3.28 4.88
N LEU A 31 -13.54 3.15 6.18
CA LEU A 31 -14.75 3.38 6.92
C LEU A 31 -14.83 4.86 7.29
N GLY A 32 -16.02 5.43 7.10
CA GLY A 32 -16.31 6.84 7.35
C GLY A 32 -17.82 7.05 7.27
N SER A 33 -18.28 8.25 6.96
CA SER A 33 -19.71 8.50 6.67
C SER A 33 -20.20 7.71 5.45
N GLN A 34 -19.28 7.33 4.56
CA GLN A 34 -19.52 6.46 3.43
C GLN A 34 -18.36 5.45 3.34
N GLU A 35 -18.68 4.16 3.40
CA GLU A 35 -17.70 3.11 3.18
C GLU A 35 -17.17 3.19 1.74
N THR A 36 -15.85 3.28 1.62
CA THR A 36 -15.17 3.34 0.32
C THR A 36 -14.27 2.13 0.17
N VAL A 37 -14.47 1.36 -0.91
CA VAL A 37 -13.57 0.28 -1.33
C VAL A 37 -12.88 0.73 -2.60
N ALA A 38 -11.54 0.70 -2.61
CA ALA A 38 -10.76 1.12 -3.77
C ALA A 38 -9.60 0.16 -4.03
N SER A 39 -9.18 0.11 -5.29
CA SER A 39 -8.08 -0.73 -5.77
C SER A 39 -7.05 0.14 -6.47
N LEU A 40 -5.79 0.03 -6.05
CA LEU A 40 -4.64 0.70 -6.64
C LEU A 40 -3.77 -0.34 -7.34
N ASN A 41 -3.51 -0.16 -8.64
CA ASN A 41 -2.56 -1.02 -9.35
C ASN A 41 -1.11 -0.77 -8.88
N ARG A 42 -0.18 -1.67 -9.22
CA ARG A 42 1.23 -1.55 -8.80
C ARG A 42 1.87 -0.21 -9.14
N SER A 43 1.64 0.33 -10.34
CA SER A 43 2.22 1.61 -10.77
C SER A 43 1.67 2.78 -9.96
N THR A 44 0.38 2.78 -9.63
CA THR A 44 -0.22 3.77 -8.73
C THR A 44 0.34 3.65 -7.32
N VAL A 45 0.50 2.43 -6.80
CA VAL A 45 1.13 2.20 -5.49
C VAL A 45 2.57 2.72 -5.46
N ALA A 46 3.36 2.44 -6.49
CA ALA A 46 4.74 2.93 -6.61
C ALA A 46 4.81 4.45 -6.55
N ARG A 47 4.01 5.13 -7.37
CA ARG A 47 3.96 6.59 -7.44
C ARG A 47 3.58 7.22 -6.10
N LEU A 48 2.56 6.66 -5.43
CA LEU A 48 2.11 7.20 -4.15
C LEU A 48 3.11 6.92 -3.01
N LEU A 49 3.90 5.84 -3.09
CA LEU A 49 5.00 5.61 -2.15
C LEU A 49 6.13 6.62 -2.38
N GLU A 50 6.45 6.91 -3.64
CA GLU A 50 7.49 7.86 -4.04
C GLU A 50 7.17 9.29 -3.61
N ASP A 51 5.92 9.74 -3.80
CA ASP A 51 5.47 11.07 -3.40
C ASP A 51 5.09 11.18 -1.90
N GLY A 52 5.13 10.05 -1.17
CA GLY A 52 4.83 9.98 0.26
C GLY A 52 3.34 10.01 0.61
N THR A 53 2.45 10.03 -0.37
CA THR A 53 0.99 9.96 -0.15
C THR A 53 0.59 8.61 0.44
N LEU A 54 1.26 7.54 0.06
CA LEU A 54 1.07 6.19 0.59
C LEU A 54 2.21 5.86 1.55
N GLN A 55 1.86 5.44 2.75
CA GLN A 55 2.82 4.94 3.75
C GLN A 55 2.38 3.56 4.19
N ILE A 56 3.33 2.64 4.36
CA ILE A 56 3.06 1.25 4.75
C ILE A 56 3.97 0.90 5.92
N GLU A 57 3.41 0.37 7.00
CA GLU A 57 4.14 -0.18 8.13
C GLU A 57 3.80 -1.67 8.28
N GLY A 58 4.78 -2.48 8.69
CA GLY A 58 4.62 -3.92 8.82
C GLY A 58 4.82 -4.65 7.50
N TYR A 59 3.94 -5.62 7.19
CA TYR A 59 4.13 -6.48 6.03
C TYR A 59 3.93 -5.74 4.70
N ARG A 60 4.85 -6.00 3.78
CA ARG A 60 4.83 -5.56 2.39
C ARG A 60 5.08 -6.78 1.51
N PRO A 61 4.29 -7.00 0.45
CA PRO A 61 4.58 -8.07 -0.49
C PRO A 61 5.86 -7.77 -1.30
N ASP A 62 6.54 -8.80 -1.79
CA ASP A 62 7.83 -8.68 -2.51
C ASP A 62 7.78 -7.65 -3.65
N TRP A 63 6.67 -7.61 -4.40
CA TRP A 63 6.53 -6.65 -5.49
C TRP A 63 6.53 -5.19 -5.01
N VAL A 64 6.16 -4.88 -3.77
CA VAL A 64 6.29 -3.53 -3.19
C VAL A 64 7.74 -3.22 -2.84
N HIS A 65 8.52 -4.22 -2.40
CA HIS A 65 9.94 -4.06 -2.14
C HIS A 65 10.72 -3.77 -3.42
N ASP A 66 10.38 -4.45 -4.51
CA ASP A 66 11.02 -4.26 -5.81
C ASP A 66 10.76 -2.84 -6.37
N LEU A 67 9.54 -2.31 -6.20
CA LEU A 67 9.19 -0.95 -6.64
C LEU A 67 10.10 0.14 -6.02
N GLN A 68 10.53 -0.02 -4.76
CA GLN A 68 11.40 0.95 -4.09
C GLN A 68 12.87 0.85 -4.53
N ARG A 69 13.28 -0.27 -5.14
CA ARG A 69 14.64 -0.42 -5.69
C ARG A 69 14.75 0.26 -7.06
N ASP A 70 13.70 0.16 -7.87
CA ASP A 70 13.68 0.76 -9.20
C ASP A 70 13.66 2.30 -9.15
N THR A 71 13.02 2.90 -8.14
CA THR A 71 13.02 4.37 -7.94
C THR A 71 14.34 4.93 -7.41
N ASN A 72 15.26 4.08 -6.91
CA ASN A 72 16.57 4.49 -6.40
C ASN A 72 17.73 4.23 -7.38
N SER A 73 17.45 3.82 -8.62
CA SER A 73 18.45 3.78 -9.68
C SER A 73 18.48 5.14 -10.41
N PRO A 74 19.47 6.01 -10.16
CA PRO A 74 19.65 7.19 -10.99
C PRO A 74 20.06 6.73 -12.41
N ALA A 75 19.36 7.24 -13.42
CA ALA A 75 19.83 7.23 -14.81
C ALA A 75 21.03 8.17 -14.99
#